data_AF-A0A0P6WPE5-F1
#
_entry.id   AF-A0A0P6WPE5-F1
#
_cell.length_a   1.000
_cell.length_b   1.000
_cell.length_c   1.000
_cell.angle_alpha   90.00
_cell.angle_beta   90.00
_cell.angle_gamma   90.00
#
_symmetry.space_group_name_H-M   'P 1'
#
loop_
_entity.id
_entity.type
_entity.pdbx_description
1 polymer ?
#
loop_
_entity_poly.entity_id
_entity_poly.type
_entity_poly.pdbx_seq_one_letter_code
_entity_poly.pdbx_strand_id
1 'polypeptide(L)' 'FCPSSAQTLKNWQNEILNSFRYNYSNGFLEGINNLTKVMKRNAFGFRSFLRFRAKILLTHKYKRMGTHIG' A
#
# COMPACT_ATOMS: atom_id res chain seq x y z
N PHE A 1 21.95 -4.80 19.95
CA PHE A 1 20.83 -3.84 19.92
C PHE A 1 21.07 -2.84 18.80
N CYS A 2 20.16 -2.70 17.85
CA CYS A 2 20.30 -1.71 16.77
C CYS A 2 19.72 -0.37 17.27
N PRO A 3 20.54 0.68 17.48
CA PRO A 3 20.06 1.94 18.07
C PRO A 3 19.02 2.64 17.19
N SER A 4 19.05 2.43 15.86
CA SER A 4 18.09 3.04 14.93
C SER A 4 16.68 2.47 15.03
N SER A 5 16.52 1.17 15.32
CA SER A 5 15.19 0.57 15.49
C SER A 5 14.54 1.01 16.80
N ALA A 6 15.32 1.14 17.88
CA ALA A 6 14.83 1.68 19.16
C ALA A 6 14.39 3.16 19.03
N GLN A 7 15.13 3.97 18.28
CA GLN A 7 14.75 5.35 17.99
C GLN A 7 13.47 5.44 17.14
N THR A 8 13.34 4.58 16.13
CA THR A 8 12.14 4.50 15.30
C THR A 8 10.90 4.14 16.13
N LEU A 9 11.01 3.16 17.04
CA LEU A 9 9.91 2.80 17.93
C LEU A 9 9.45 3.95 18.82
N LYS A 10 10.40 4.75 19.36
CA LYS A 10 10.06 5.95 20.15
C LYS A 10 9.35 7.02 19.30
N ASN A 11 9.81 7.24 18.08
CA ASN A 11 9.24 8.25 17.20
C ASN A 11 7.80 7.92 16.77
N TRP A 12 7.45 6.64 16.62
CA TRP A 12 6.13 6.18 16.15
C TRP A 12 5.24 5.60 17.27
N GLN A 13 5.61 5.82 18.54
CA GLN A 13 4.93 5.22 19.68
C GLN A 13 3.45 5.60 19.77
N ASN A 14 3.12 6.85 19.44
CA ASN A 14 1.75 7.37 19.53
C ASN A 14 0.83 6.70 18.49
N GLU A 15 1.32 6.51 17.27
CA GLU A 15 0.62 5.85 16.18
C GLU A 15 0.41 4.36 16.48
N ILE A 16 1.43 3.71 17.06
CA ILE A 16 1.32 2.33 17.52
C ILE A 16 0.22 2.22 18.59
N LEU A 17 0.21 3.10 19.59
CA LEU A 17 -0.85 3.11 20.62
C LEU A 17 -2.24 3.39 20.04
N ASN A 18 -2.35 4.31 19.09
CA ASN A 18 -3.60 4.61 18.41
C ASN A 18 -4.10 3.42 17.58
N SER A 19 -3.21 2.61 17.00
CA SER A 19 -3.59 1.42 16.24
C SER A 19 -4.28 0.34 17.11
N PHE A 20 -4.01 0.30 18.41
CA PHE A 20 -4.71 -0.59 19.35
C PHE A 20 -6.07 -0.01 19.80
N ARG A 21 -6.21 1.32 19.80
CA ARG A 21 -7.45 2.00 20.18
C ARG A 21 -8.52 1.92 19.10
N TYR A 22 -8.11 1.97 17.83
CA TYR A 22 -9.03 1.94 16.70
C TYR A 22 -8.90 0.62 15.95
N ASN A 23 -10.03 -0.01 15.62
CA ASN A 23 -10.08 -1.22 14.79
C ASN A 23 -9.84 -0.90 13.29
N TYR A 24 -8.78 -0.15 12.98
CA TYR A 24 -8.35 0.09 11.61
C TYR A 24 -7.46 -1.07 11.15
N SER A 25 -7.94 -1.85 10.20
CA SER A 25 -7.13 -2.87 9.54
C SER A 25 -6.25 -2.26 8.46
N ASN A 26 -4.93 -2.40 8.60
CA ASN A 26 -3.98 -2.06 7.55
C ASN A 26 -4.06 -3.01 6.34
N GLY A 27 -4.84 -4.10 6.41
CA GLY A 27 -4.90 -5.10 5.34
C GLY A 27 -5.33 -4.55 3.99
N PHE A 28 -6.22 -3.55 3.95
CA PHE A 28 -6.59 -2.88 2.71
C PHE A 28 -5.41 -2.12 2.09
N LEU A 29 -4.67 -1.37 2.91
CA LEU A 29 -3.48 -0.61 2.50
C LEU A 29 -2.35 -1.55 2.06
N GLU A 30 -2.15 -2.66 2.78
CA GLU A 30 -1.20 -3.71 2.42
C GLU A 30 -1.52 -4.35 1.06
N GLY A 31 -2.81 -4.61 0.79
CA GLY A 31 -3.28 -5.09 -0.50
C GLY A 31 -2.97 -4.14 -1.66
N ILE A 32 -3.18 -2.83 -1.46
CA ILE A 32 -2.81 -1.79 -2.43
C ILE A 32 -1.30 -1.75 -2.66
N ASN A 33 -0.52 -1.80 -1.58
CA ASN A 33 0.94 -1.75 -1.63
C ASN A 33 1.52 -2.98 -2.34
N ASN A 34 0.98 -4.17 -2.09
CA ASN A 34 1.42 -5.40 -2.75
C ASN A 34 1.11 -5.38 -4.25
N LEU A 35 -0.11 -4.99 -4.64
CA LEU A 35 -0.49 -4.83 -6.04
C LEU A 35 0.44 -3.82 -6.75
N THR A 36 0.75 -2.71 -6.09
CA THR A 36 1.69 -1.71 -6.60
C THR A 36 3.10 -2.29 -6.77
N LYS A 37 3.61 -3.06 -5.80
CA LYS A 37 4.91 -3.75 -5.91
C LYS A 37 4.93 -4.73 -7.08
N VAL A 38 3.87 -5.53 -7.26
CA VAL A 38 3.74 -6.46 -8.41
C VAL A 38 3.73 -5.70 -9.73
N MET A 39 2.95 -4.62 -9.83
CA MET A 39 2.93 -3.79 -11.03
C MET A 39 4.30 -3.16 -11.31
N LYS A 40 5.02 -2.68 -10.29
CA LYS A 40 6.40 -2.17 -10.43
C LYS A 40 7.36 -3.23 -10.97
N ARG A 41 7.27 -4.47 -10.46
CA ARG A 41 8.12 -5.58 -10.92
C ARG A 41 7.84 -5.96 -12.38
N ASN A 42 6.57 -5.93 -12.78
CA ASN A 42 6.15 -6.25 -14.16
C ASN A 42 6.28 -5.05 -15.12
N ALA A 43 6.66 -3.88 -14.60
CA ALA A 43 6.71 -2.59 -15.31
C ALA A 43 8.08 -2.32 -15.94
N PHE A 44 8.78 -3.34 -16.43
CA PHE A 44 10.01 -3.16 -17.22
C PHE A 44 9.72 -2.19 -18.38
N GLY A 45 10.07 -0.91 -18.21
CA GLY A 45 9.86 0.13 -19.23
C GLY A 45 8.81 1.22 -18.93
N PHE A 46 8.25 1.35 -17.73
CA PHE A 46 7.49 2.57 -17.39
C PHE A 46 8.42 3.78 -17.27
N ARG A 47 8.65 4.48 -18.39
CA ARG A 47 9.47 5.70 -18.45
C ARG A 47 8.80 6.92 -17.81
N SER A 48 7.48 6.87 -17.57
CA SER A 48 6.69 7.98 -17.01
C SER A 48 5.91 7.55 -15.78
N PHE A 49 6.15 8.24 -14.66
CA PHE A 49 5.41 8.05 -13.41
C PHE A 49 3.91 8.31 -13.57
N LEU A 50 3.52 9.28 -14.40
CA LEU A 50 2.12 9.59 -14.69
C LEU A 50 1.38 8.38 -15.27
N ARG A 51 2.01 7.68 -16.23
CA ARG A 51 1.43 6.46 -16.83
C ARG A 51 1.35 5.32 -15.82
N PHE A 52 2.35 5.20 -14.96
CA PHE A 52 2.35 4.20 -13.89
C PHE A 52 1.21 4.46 -12.88
N ARG A 53 1.04 5.71 -12.43
CA ARG A 53 -0.05 6.12 -11.55
C ARG A 53 -1.43 5.90 -12.19
N ALA A 54 -1.60 6.26 -13.46
CA ALA A 54 -2.84 6.02 -14.19
C ALA A 54 -3.20 4.53 -14.23
N LYS A 55 -2.22 3.65 -14.47
CA LYS A 55 -2.42 2.19 -14.47
C LYS A 55 -2.80 1.62 -13.11
N ILE A 56 -2.20 2.12 -12.02
CA ILE A 56 -2.60 1.75 -10.65
C ILE A 56 -4.08 2.11 -10.42
N LEU A 57 -4.45 3.37 -10.71
CA LEU A 57 -5.81 3.86 -10.49
C LEU A 57 -6.84 3.10 -11.33
N LEU A 58 -6.51 2.81 -12.60
CA LEU A 58 -7.36 2.01 -13.47
C LEU A 58 -7.58 0.61 -12.88
N THR A 59 -6.52 -0.08 -12.48
CA THR A 59 -6.61 -1.42 -11.88
C THR A 59 -7.52 -1.42 -10.65
N HIS A 60 -7.42 -0.41 -9.78
CA HIS A 60 -8.29 -0.30 -8.60
C HIS A 60 -9.74 0.02 -8.93
N LYS A 61 -10.01 0.87 -9.93
CA LYS A 61 -11.39 1.18 -10.37
C LYS A 61 -12.08 -0.03 -10.99
N TYR A 62 -11.38 -0.78 -11.85
CA TYR A 62 -11.96 -1.91 -12.59
C TYR A 62 -12.06 -3.18 -11.75
N LYS A 63 -11.25 -3.34 -10.69
CA LYS A 63 -11.40 -4.44 -9.71
C LYS A 63 -12.79 -4.47 -9.06
N ARG A 64 -13.47 -3.31 -8.98
CA ARG A 64 -14.82 -3.19 -8.41
C ARG A 64 -15.95 -3.54 -9.40
N MET A 65 -15.67 -3.57 -10.71
CA MET A 65 -16.66 -3.89 -11.75
C MET A 65 -16.68 -5.39 -12.11
N GLY A 66 -15.53 -6.06 -12.04
CA GLY A 66 -15.42 -7.49 -12.34
C GLY A 66 -16.05 -8.44 -11.31
N THR A 67 -16.56 -7.93 -10.19
CA THR A 67 -17.26 -8.72 -9.15
C THR A 67 -18.78 -8.74 -9.31
N HIS A 68 -19.34 -7.96 -10.23
CA HIS A 68 -20.78 -7.92 -10.53
C HIS A 68 -21.17 -8.72 -11.78
N ILE A 69 -20.19 -9.33 -12.46
CA ILE A 69 -20.40 -10.19 -13.62
C ILE A 69 -19.89 -11.58 -13.23
N GLY A 70 -20.69 -12.28 -12.44
CA GLY A 70 -20.42 -13.61 -11.91
C GLY A 70 -21.64 -14.10 -11.16
#